data_AF-A0A938UGN6-F1
#
_entry.id   AF-A0A938UGN6-F1
#
_cell.length_a   1.000
_cell.length_b   1.000
_cell.length_c   1.000
_cell.angle_alpha   90.00
_cell.angle_beta   90.00
_cell.angle_gamma   90.00
#
_symmetry.space_group_name_H-M   'P 1'
#
loop_
_entity.id
_entity.type
_entity.pdbx_description
1 polymer ?
#
loop_
_entity_poly.entity_id
_entity_poly.type
_entity_poly.pdbx_seq_one_letter_code
_entity_poly.pdbx_strand_id
1 'polypeptide(L)'
;KEIGAVKMSLEEVMSRSDYISINLPMLPETKWIVGEREFNLMKPTAYILNLARGPVWDEKALVKVLKEGRIAGAGADVFEVEPSSKDHPLLQFENFIGTPHMAAHTDEALKRMSLVAEDVIRVLEGKKPVYPVNQPGSYRK
;
A
#
# COMPACT_ATOMS: atom_id res chain seq x y z
N LYS A 1 -23.62 1.67 3.29
CA LYS A 1 -23.59 1.42 4.74
C LYS A 1 -22.60 2.41 5.33
N GLU A 2 -23.03 3.27 6.26
CA GLU A 2 -22.13 4.25 6.88
C GLU A 2 -21.26 3.52 7.90
N ILE A 3 -19.94 3.57 7.74
CA ILE A 3 -18.99 2.75 8.51
C ILE A 3 -18.42 3.49 9.74
N GLY A 4 -18.92 4.69 10.05
CA GLY A 4 -18.46 5.48 11.21
C GLY A 4 -17.02 6.00 11.08
N ALA A 5 -16.45 6.05 9.87
CA ALA A 5 -15.10 6.54 9.64
C ALA A 5 -15.03 8.06 9.87
N VAL A 6 -13.98 8.51 10.55
CA VAL A 6 -13.72 9.92 10.83
C VAL A 6 -12.49 10.37 10.04
N LYS A 7 -12.62 11.46 9.30
CA LYS A 7 -11.48 12.07 8.59
C LYS A 7 -10.53 12.70 9.62
N MET A 8 -9.25 12.37 9.51
CA MET A 8 -8.18 12.89 10.36
C MET A 8 -6.98 13.28 9.50
N SER A 9 -6.09 14.10 10.05
CA SER A 9 -4.79 14.36 9.45
C SER A 9 -3.90 13.11 9.53
N LEU A 10 -2.83 13.06 8.72
CA LEU A 10 -1.85 11.97 8.80
C LEU A 10 -1.27 11.85 10.21
N GLU A 11 -0.90 12.97 10.84
CA GLU A 11 -0.31 13.00 12.18
C GLU A 11 -1.26 12.48 13.25
N GLU A 12 -2.55 12.82 13.15
CA GLU A 12 -3.59 12.28 14.03
C GLU A 12 -3.76 10.78 13.84
N VAL A 13 -3.77 10.29 12.59
CA VAL A 13 -3.82 8.84 12.31
C VAL A 13 -2.60 8.14 12.90
N MET A 14 -1.38 8.66 12.65
CA MET A 14 -0.14 8.03 13.13
C MET A 14 -0.09 7.98 14.66
N SER A 15 -0.48 9.05 15.35
CA SER A 15 -0.37 9.14 16.81
C SER A 15 -1.49 8.45 17.60
N ARG A 16 -2.69 8.36 17.03
CA ARG A 16 -3.88 7.84 17.75
C ARG A 16 -4.17 6.37 17.47
N SER A 17 -3.68 5.83 16.36
CA SER A 17 -4.02 4.47 15.93
C SER A 17 -3.19 3.41 16.65
N ASP A 18 -3.83 2.28 16.94
CA ASP A 18 -3.14 1.05 17.38
C ASP A 18 -2.76 0.18 16.17
N TYR A 19 -3.51 0.30 15.07
CA TYR A 19 -3.24 -0.37 13.81
C TYR A 19 -3.42 0.62 12.66
N ILE A 20 -2.46 0.65 11.73
CA ILE A 20 -2.47 1.51 10.55
C ILE A 20 -2.38 0.63 9.31
N SER A 21 -3.30 0.78 8.36
CA SER A 21 -3.26 0.12 7.06
C SER A 21 -3.10 1.15 5.95
N ILE A 22 -1.98 1.10 5.24
CA ILE A 22 -1.67 1.98 4.12
C ILE A 22 -2.33 1.43 2.86
N ASN A 23 -3.19 2.26 2.25
CA ASN A 23 -3.96 1.95 1.04
C ASN A 23 -3.88 3.09 0.01
N LEU A 24 -2.72 3.74 -0.08
CA LEU A 24 -2.47 4.90 -0.93
C LEU A 24 -1.89 4.49 -2.29
N PRO A 25 -2.29 5.13 -3.41
CA PRO A 25 -1.57 4.96 -4.66
C PRO A 25 -0.14 5.51 -4.54
N MET A 26 0.77 4.96 -5.35
CA MET A 26 2.13 5.48 -5.47
C MET A 26 2.15 6.65 -6.46
N LEU A 27 2.40 7.84 -5.94
CA LEU A 27 2.50 9.12 -6.63
C LEU A 27 3.76 9.85 -6.13
N PRO A 28 4.30 10.83 -6.86
CA PRO A 28 5.43 11.63 -6.37
C PRO A 28 5.20 12.20 -4.96
N GLU A 29 3.96 12.60 -4.65
CA GLU A 29 3.56 13.21 -3.37
C GLU A 29 3.36 12.18 -2.25
N THR A 30 3.13 10.91 -2.58
CA THR A 30 2.96 9.83 -1.59
C THR A 30 4.24 9.03 -1.39
N LYS A 31 5.32 9.35 -2.12
CA LYS A 31 6.62 8.70 -1.96
C LYS A 31 7.21 9.04 -0.60
N TRP A 32 7.49 8.02 0.20
CA TRP A 32 8.07 8.13 1.53
C TRP A 32 7.27 9.07 2.45
N ILE A 33 5.95 9.17 2.22
CA ILE A 33 5.06 9.97 3.06
C ILE A 33 5.01 9.42 4.50
N VAL A 34 5.31 8.14 4.68
CA VAL A 34 5.57 7.52 5.99
C VAL A 34 7.07 7.29 6.13
N GLY A 35 7.78 8.27 6.69
CA GLY A 35 9.20 8.20 6.98
C GLY A 35 9.50 8.11 8.48
N GLU A 36 10.74 8.38 8.85
CA GLU A 36 11.20 8.35 10.25
C GLU A 36 10.35 9.21 11.18
N ARG A 37 9.92 10.39 10.73
CA ARG A 37 9.07 11.29 11.51
C ARG A 37 7.73 10.63 11.85
N GLU A 38 7.05 10.09 10.84
CA GLU A 38 5.72 9.49 10.98
C GLU A 38 5.77 8.22 11.84
N PHE A 39 6.77 7.37 11.65
CA PHE A 39 6.97 6.20 12.52
C PHE A 39 7.18 6.60 13.99
N ASN A 40 7.90 7.71 14.24
CA ASN A 40 8.12 8.21 15.60
C ASN A 40 6.87 8.81 16.26
N LEU A 41 5.84 9.17 15.50
CA LEU A 41 4.55 9.58 16.05
C LEU A 41 3.75 8.40 16.60
N MET A 42 4.03 7.17 16.14
CA MET A 42 3.26 5.99 16.53
C MET A 42 3.39 5.66 18.01
N LYS A 43 2.36 5.01 18.55
CA LYS A 43 2.42 4.39 19.87
C LYS A 43 3.45 3.25 19.86
N PRO A 44 4.19 3.02 20.95
CA PRO A 44 5.08 1.85 21.08
C PRO A 44 4.37 0.51 20.86
N THR A 45 3.07 0.46 21.12
CA THR A 45 2.22 -0.74 20.96
C THR A 45 1.59 -0.87 19.57
N ALA A 46 1.82 0.07 18.66
CA ALA A 46 1.10 0.10 17.39
C ALA A 46 1.75 -0.78 16.31
N TYR A 47 0.92 -1.26 15.38
CA TYR A 47 1.32 -1.97 14.17
C TYR A 47 1.00 -1.16 12.92
N ILE A 48 1.84 -1.29 11.89
CA ILE A 48 1.59 -0.66 10.58
C ILE A 48 1.73 -1.67 9.44
N LEU A 49 0.79 -1.64 8.51
CA LEU A 49 0.74 -2.53 7.36
C LEU A 49 0.82 -1.75 6.05
N ASN A 50 1.75 -2.12 5.18
CA ASN A 50 1.80 -1.63 3.80
C ASN A 50 1.25 -2.68 2.83
N LEU A 51 0.00 -2.47 2.40
CA LEU A 51 -0.70 -3.33 1.43
C LEU A 51 -0.89 -2.60 0.09
N ALA A 52 -0.12 -1.54 -0.13
CA ALA A 52 -0.28 -0.63 -1.26
C ALA A 52 0.90 -0.72 -2.23
N ARG A 53 1.94 0.08 -2.00
CA ARG A 53 3.20 0.07 -2.77
C ARG A 53 4.37 0.31 -1.83
N GLY A 54 5.48 -0.39 -2.06
CA GLY A 54 6.66 -0.34 -1.18
C GLY A 54 7.11 1.09 -0.87
N PRO A 55 7.39 1.95 -1.87
CA PRO A 55 7.93 3.29 -1.63
C PRO A 55 6.95 4.31 -1.02
N VAL A 56 5.76 3.90 -0.57
CA VAL A 56 4.88 4.77 0.24
C VAL A 56 5.48 5.01 1.62
N TRP A 57 6.21 4.04 2.17
CA TRP A 57 7.04 4.22 3.34
C TRP A 57 8.52 4.20 2.99
N ASP A 58 9.36 4.76 3.87
CA ASP A 58 10.81 4.59 3.79
C ASP A 58 11.21 3.29 4.52
N GLU A 59 11.64 2.27 3.77
CA GLU A 59 12.03 0.99 4.36
C GLU A 59 13.26 1.09 5.27
N LYS A 60 14.19 2.00 4.98
CA LYS A 60 15.37 2.21 5.83
C LYS A 60 14.95 2.81 7.16
N ALA A 61 14.02 3.76 7.14
CA ALA A 61 13.43 4.29 8.36
C ALA A 61 12.68 3.21 9.14
N LEU A 62 11.91 2.34 8.45
CA LEU A 62 11.22 1.22 9.08
C LEU A 62 12.19 0.25 9.78
N VAL A 63 13.28 -0.14 9.11
CA VAL A 63 14.33 -0.99 9.71
C VAL A 63 14.88 -0.37 10.99
N LYS A 64 15.13 0.94 11.00
CA LYS A 64 15.63 1.66 12.16
C LYS A 64 14.64 1.60 13.34
N VAL A 65 13.38 1.94 13.11
CA VAL A 65 12.38 2.00 14.20
C VAL A 65 12.01 0.61 14.74
N LEU A 66 12.05 -0.44 13.91
CA LEU A 66 11.88 -1.82 14.36
C LEU A 66 13.07 -2.27 15.21
N LYS A 67 14.30 -1.95 14.77
CA LYS A 67 15.52 -2.23 15.53
C LYS A 67 15.56 -1.53 16.89
N GLU A 68 15.04 -0.31 16.96
CA GLU A 68 14.94 0.48 18.19
C GLU A 68 13.74 0.06 19.07
N GLY A 69 12.87 -0.83 18.60
CA GLY A 69 11.65 -1.22 19.33
C GLY A 69 10.66 -0.06 19.50
N ARG A 70 10.67 0.91 18.58
CA ARG A 70 9.83 2.13 18.66
C ARG A 70 8.36 1.84 18.40
N ILE A 71 8.05 0.78 17.66
CA ILE A 71 6.70 0.28 17.35
C ILE A 71 6.63 -1.23 17.59
N ALA A 72 5.42 -1.77 17.76
CA ALA A 72 5.24 -3.17 18.11
C ALA A 72 5.57 -4.11 16.95
N GLY A 73 5.34 -3.68 15.72
CA GLY A 73 5.70 -4.45 14.54
C GLY A 73 5.17 -3.83 13.24
N ALA A 74 5.48 -4.48 12.12
CA ALA A 74 5.00 -4.07 10.81
C ALA A 74 4.70 -5.26 9.91
N GLY A 75 3.84 -5.04 8.90
CA GLY A 75 3.51 -6.03 7.88
C GLY A 75 3.58 -5.42 6.48
N ALA A 76 4.01 -6.20 5.49
CA ALA A 76 4.08 -5.72 4.12
C ALA A 76 3.70 -6.82 3.12
N ASP A 77 2.91 -6.47 2.11
CA ASP A 77 2.81 -7.28 0.89
C ASP A 77 3.69 -6.74 -0.23
N VAL A 78 4.30 -5.57 -0.05
CA VAL A 78 5.01 -4.84 -1.09
C VAL A 78 6.33 -4.31 -0.57
N PHE A 79 7.32 -4.23 -1.45
CA PHE A 79 8.68 -3.77 -1.11
C PHE A 79 9.14 -2.63 -2.02
N GLU A 80 10.10 -1.81 -1.59
CA GLU A 80 10.64 -0.73 -2.43
C GLU A 80 11.27 -1.25 -3.72
N VAL A 81 11.91 -2.42 -3.63
CA VAL A 81 12.44 -3.17 -4.77
C VAL A 81 11.75 -4.52 -4.83
N GLU A 82 11.11 -4.81 -5.97
CA GLU A 82 10.39 -6.05 -6.21
C GLU A 82 10.98 -6.81 -7.41
N PRO A 83 11.21 -8.13 -7.30
CA PRO A 83 11.00 -8.96 -6.10
C PRO A 83 12.00 -8.64 -4.98
N SER A 84 11.57 -8.80 -3.73
CA SER A 84 12.46 -8.59 -2.58
C SER A 84 13.53 -9.67 -2.51
N SER A 85 14.73 -9.28 -2.05
CA SER A 85 15.81 -10.23 -1.78
C SER A 85 15.45 -11.14 -0.61
N LYS A 86 15.92 -12.40 -0.61
CA LYS A 86 15.81 -13.28 0.56
C LYS A 86 16.53 -12.71 1.79
N ASP A 87 17.57 -11.92 1.55
CA ASP A 87 18.37 -11.27 2.60
C ASP A 87 17.85 -9.88 2.96
N HIS A 88 16.59 -9.56 2.62
CA HIS A 88 16.01 -8.25 2.90
C HIS A 88 16.03 -7.97 4.42
N PRO A 89 16.54 -6.81 4.88
CA PRO A 89 16.71 -6.55 6.32
C PRO A 89 15.42 -6.68 7.14
N LEU A 90 14.28 -6.25 6.58
CA LEU A 90 12.98 -6.38 7.24
C LEU A 90 12.60 -7.82 7.57
N LEU A 91 13.02 -8.80 6.74
CA LEU A 91 12.70 -10.22 6.95
C LEU A 91 13.47 -10.86 8.12
N GLN A 92 14.41 -10.14 8.73
CA GLN A 92 15.20 -10.60 9.87
C GLN A 92 14.54 -10.28 11.23
N PHE A 93 13.48 -9.45 11.24
CA PHE A 93 12.81 -9.06 12.47
C PHE A 93 11.66 -10.01 12.81
N GLU A 94 11.62 -10.51 14.05
CA GLU A 94 10.53 -11.39 14.53
C GLU A 94 9.16 -10.68 14.54
N ASN A 95 9.15 -9.35 14.65
CA ASN A 95 7.94 -8.53 14.61
C ASN A 95 7.67 -7.91 13.23
N PHE A 96 8.19 -8.51 12.16
CA PHE A 96 7.87 -8.18 10.78
C PHE A 96 7.29 -9.39 10.03
N ILE A 97 6.24 -9.18 9.24
CA ILE A 97 5.69 -10.19 8.33
C ILE A 97 5.66 -9.63 6.91
N GLY A 98 6.26 -10.37 5.97
CA GLY A 98 6.30 -10.02 4.55
C GLY A 98 5.62 -11.07 3.67
N THR A 99 4.85 -10.64 2.68
CA THR A 99 4.35 -11.48 1.57
C THR A 99 4.82 -10.92 0.21
N PRO A 100 5.04 -11.77 -0.81
CA PRO A 100 5.64 -11.36 -2.08
C PRO A 100 4.62 -10.81 -3.09
N HIS A 101 4.05 -9.64 -2.83
CA HIS A 101 3.11 -8.92 -3.71
C HIS A 101 1.93 -9.79 -4.15
N MET A 102 1.30 -10.44 -3.19
CA MET A 102 0.28 -11.45 -3.43
C MET A 102 -1.06 -11.23 -2.72
N ALA A 103 -1.31 -10.06 -2.12
CA ALA A 103 -2.56 -9.76 -1.41
C ALA A 103 -3.83 -9.93 -2.28
N ALA A 104 -3.71 -9.77 -3.61
CA ALA A 104 -4.81 -9.94 -4.55
C ALA A 104 -4.91 -11.36 -5.17
N HIS A 105 -4.03 -12.30 -4.83
CA HIS A 105 -3.96 -13.62 -5.49
C HIS A 105 -4.99 -14.62 -4.96
N THR A 106 -6.27 -14.33 -5.16
CA THR A 106 -7.37 -15.29 -5.00
C THR A 106 -7.99 -15.65 -6.35
N ASP A 107 -8.56 -16.84 -6.48
CA ASP A 107 -9.19 -17.30 -7.71
C ASP A 107 -10.28 -16.31 -8.19
N GLU A 108 -11.09 -15.79 -7.28
CA GLU A 108 -12.15 -14.84 -7.60
C GLU A 108 -11.59 -13.48 -8.04
N ALA A 109 -10.53 -13.00 -7.39
CA ALA A 109 -9.90 -11.73 -7.75
C ALA A 109 -9.21 -11.82 -9.12
N LEU A 110 -8.48 -12.90 -9.39
CA LEU A 110 -7.81 -13.12 -10.68
C LEU A 110 -8.81 -13.26 -11.83
N LYS A 111 -9.93 -13.96 -11.61
CA LYS A 111 -11.04 -14.02 -12.59
C LYS A 111 -11.63 -12.64 -12.86
N ARG A 112 -11.87 -11.83 -11.81
CA ARG A 112 -12.38 -10.45 -11.99
C ARG A 112 -11.36 -9.55 -12.67
N MET A 113 -10.06 -9.71 -12.40
CA MET A 113 -9.01 -8.96 -13.08
C MET A 113 -9.00 -9.22 -14.58
N SER A 114 -9.31 -10.44 -15.04
CA SER A 114 -9.38 -10.74 -16.47
C SER A 114 -10.45 -9.95 -17.23
N LEU A 115 -11.44 -9.38 -16.53
CA LEU A 115 -12.47 -8.52 -17.13
C LEU A 115 -11.90 -7.22 -17.71
N VAL A 116 -10.64 -6.87 -17.39
CA VAL A 116 -9.93 -5.77 -18.06
C VAL A 116 -9.90 -5.93 -19.59
N ALA A 117 -9.91 -7.17 -20.09
CA ALA A 117 -9.95 -7.44 -21.53
C ALA A 117 -11.22 -6.88 -22.19
N GLU A 118 -12.35 -6.87 -21.49
CA GLU A 118 -13.60 -6.28 -22.02
C GLU A 118 -13.48 -4.77 -22.20
N ASP A 119 -12.83 -4.08 -21.27
CA ASP A 119 -12.60 -2.63 -21.35
C ASP A 119 -11.59 -2.29 -22.46
N VAL A 120 -10.58 -3.12 -22.68
CA VAL A 120 -9.64 -2.99 -23.82
C VAL A 120 -10.40 -3.11 -25.15
N ILE A 121 -11.23 -4.15 -25.31
CA ILE A 121 -12.03 -4.34 -26.54
C ILE A 121 -12.97 -3.15 -26.77
N ARG A 122 -13.66 -2.68 -25.72
CA ARG A 122 -14.54 -1.49 -25.81
C ARG A 122 -13.79 -0.29 -26.39
N VAL A 123 -12.61 0.01 -25.86
CA VAL A 123 -11.82 1.16 -26.32
C VAL A 123 -11.42 1.00 -27.79
N LEU A 124 -10.98 -0.19 -28.20
CA LEU A 124 -10.62 -0.48 -29.60
C LEU A 124 -11.82 -0.37 -30.57
N GLU A 125 -13.04 -0.61 -30.09
CA GLU A 125 -14.29 -0.42 -30.84
C GLU A 125 -14.81 1.03 -30.81
N GLY A 126 -14.09 1.95 -30.16
CA GLY A 126 -14.51 3.35 -29.98
C GLY A 126 -15.61 3.54 -28.94
N LYS A 127 -15.83 2.56 -28.06
CA LYS A 127 -16.76 2.61 -26.92
C LYS A 127 -16.02 3.07 -25.66
N LYS A 128 -16.78 3.56 -24.66
CA LYS A 128 -16.23 3.91 -23.35
C LYS A 128 -15.95 2.63 -22.53
N PRO A 129 -14.82 2.55 -21.81
CA PRO A 129 -14.57 1.50 -20.82
C PRO A 129 -15.50 1.67 -19.60
N VAL A 130 -15.69 0.60 -18.84
CA VAL A 130 -16.53 0.55 -17.63
C VAL A 130 -15.78 1.04 -16.40
N TYR A 131 -14.49 0.71 -16.28
CA TYR A 131 -13.66 1.04 -15.11
C TYR A 131 -12.49 1.97 -15.45
N PRO A 132 -12.71 3.14 -16.09
CA PRO A 132 -11.61 4.05 -16.37
C PRO A 132 -11.11 4.73 -15.10
N VAL A 133 -9.78 4.82 -14.95
CA VAL A 133 -9.13 5.56 -13.86
C VAL A 133 -9.18 7.07 -14.13
N ASN A 134 -8.97 7.48 -15.39
CA ASN A 134 -9.03 8.86 -15.84
C ASN A 134 -10.26 9.09 -16.74
N GLN A 135 -10.45 10.32 -17.21
CA GLN A 135 -11.38 10.60 -18.31
C GLN A 135 -10.56 10.91 -19.56
N PRO A 136 -10.16 9.90 -20.36
CA PRO A 136 -9.51 10.18 -21.63
C PRO A 136 -10.41 11.08 -22.48
N GLY A 137 -9.81 11.98 -23.27
CA GLY A 137 -10.52 12.77 -24.27
C GLY A 137 -11.24 11.88 -25.31
N SER A 138 -11.77 12.49 -26.38
CA SER A 138 -12.43 11.72 -27.45
C SER A 138 -11.52 10.60 -27.95
N TYR A 139 -11.96 9.34 -27.80
CA TYR A 139 -11.34 8.17 -28.41
C TYR A 139 -11.43 8.34 -29.93
N ARG A 140 -10.43 8.98 -30.54
CA ARG A 140 -10.40 9.18 -31.98
C ARG A 140 -10.20 7.80 -32.62
N LYS A 141 -11.10 7.48 -33.57
CA LYS A 141 -10.91 6.39 -34.51
C LYS A 141 -9.70 6.64 -35.39
#